data_AF-A0AA40C3Y7-F1
#
_entry.id   AF-A0AA40C3Y7-F1
#
_cell.length_a   1.000
_cell.length_b   1.000
_cell.length_c   1.000
_cell.angle_alpha   90.00
_cell.angle_beta   90.00
_cell.angle_gamma   90.00
#
_symmetry.space_group_name_H-M   'P 1'
#
loop_
_entity.id
_entity.type
_entity.pdbx_description
1 polymer ?
#
loop_
_entity_poly.entity_id
_entity_poly.type
_entity_poly.pdbx_seq_one_letter_code
_entity_poly.pdbx_strand_id
1 'polypeptide(L)'
;MKFSILALATAASAAVINPRHVVFEARNFTASCVPHSAMCFYSLNAFMPGTMDTQGYDCSASGIGGPGTLPEVKGGTCLPSSRTFDVVRSEGGMTVVISVQVSRLSYTRGRHFIPDEQIQVISGVTPTGDYVKYVGPEDFPLEAFYE
;
A
#
# COMPACT_ATOMS: atom_id res chain seq x y z
N MET A 1 9.04 -22.12 57.98
CA MET A 1 8.20 -22.07 56.76
C MET A 1 7.50 -20.72 56.70
N LYS A 2 7.64 -19.98 55.59
CA LYS A 2 6.64 -19.02 55.07
C LYS A 2 7.17 -18.44 53.75
N PHE A 3 6.74 -19.03 52.65
CA PHE A 3 6.88 -18.48 51.30
C PHE A 3 5.76 -17.47 51.08
N SER A 4 6.10 -16.23 50.71
CA SER A 4 5.11 -15.26 50.21
C SER A 4 5.28 -15.15 48.71
N ILE A 5 4.32 -15.67 47.96
CA ILE A 5 4.24 -15.58 46.50
C ILE A 5 3.31 -14.39 46.21
N LEU A 6 3.87 -13.28 45.72
CA LEU A 6 3.09 -12.22 45.10
C LEU A 6 2.82 -12.60 43.63
N ALA A 7 1.57 -12.96 43.34
CA ALA A 7 1.09 -13.12 41.98
C ALA A 7 0.75 -11.72 41.40
N LEU A 8 1.54 -11.24 40.44
CA LEU A 8 1.18 -10.11 39.60
C LEU A 8 0.24 -10.60 38.51
N ALA A 9 -1.04 -10.24 38.59
CA ALA A 9 -1.99 -10.46 37.51
C ALA A 9 -1.68 -9.50 36.35
N THR A 10 -1.12 -10.02 35.26
CA THR A 10 -0.98 -9.30 34.00
C THR A 10 -2.36 -9.16 33.36
N ALA A 11 -2.92 -7.96 33.36
CA ALA A 11 -4.09 -7.63 32.55
C ALA A 11 -3.65 -7.65 31.07
N ALA A 12 -3.91 -8.76 30.38
CA ALA A 12 -3.81 -8.81 28.93
C ALA A 12 -5.00 -8.03 28.36
N SER A 13 -4.76 -6.83 27.85
CA SER A 13 -5.75 -6.10 27.04
C SER A 13 -6.06 -6.94 25.80
N ALA A 14 -7.22 -7.60 25.80
CA ALA A 14 -7.77 -8.21 24.59
C ALA A 14 -8.11 -7.08 23.61
N ALA A 15 -7.18 -6.76 22.71
CA ALA A 15 -7.50 -5.95 21.54
C ALA A 15 -8.57 -6.72 20.74
N VAL A 16 -9.76 -6.14 20.61
CA VAL A 16 -10.79 -6.66 19.71
C VAL A 16 -10.22 -6.56 18.29
N ILE A 17 -9.78 -7.69 17.74
CA ILE A 17 -9.40 -7.80 16.33
C ILE A 17 -10.72 -7.79 15.56
N ASN A 18 -11.18 -6.61 15.14
CA ASN A 18 -12.24 -6.54 14.15
C ASN A 18 -11.76 -7.26 12.89
N PRO A 19 -12.58 -8.13 12.27
CA PRO A 19 -12.23 -8.73 11.00
C PRO A 19 -11.95 -7.60 10.00
N ARG A 20 -10.73 -7.60 9.46
CA ARG A 20 -10.28 -6.63 8.45
C ARG A 20 -11.20 -6.75 7.23
N HIS A 21 -12.03 -5.75 7.00
CA HIS A 21 -12.97 -5.74 5.88
C HIS A 21 -12.22 -5.43 4.59
N VAL A 22 -11.77 -6.46 3.88
CA VAL A 22 -11.08 -6.32 2.60
C VAL A 22 -12.08 -5.94 1.52
N VAL A 23 -11.86 -4.80 0.86
CA VAL A 23 -12.72 -4.30 -0.23
C VAL A 23 -12.02 -4.30 -1.58
N PHE A 24 -10.69 -4.37 -1.60
CA PHE A 24 -9.91 -4.63 -2.80
C PHE A 24 -8.72 -5.54 -2.49
N GLU A 25 -8.17 -6.15 -3.51
CA GLU A 25 -6.86 -6.80 -3.52
C GLU A 25 -5.98 -6.05 -4.52
N ALA A 26 -4.75 -5.72 -4.12
CA ALA A 26 -3.72 -5.34 -5.07
C ALA A 26 -3.01 -6.60 -5.55
N ARG A 27 -2.78 -6.70 -6.86
CA ARG A 27 -2.01 -7.77 -7.48
C ARG A 27 -0.88 -7.20 -8.31
N ASN A 28 0.26 -7.89 -8.36
CA ASN A 28 1.44 -7.49 -9.14
C ASN A 28 1.86 -6.04 -8.84
N PHE A 29 1.78 -5.61 -7.58
CA PHE A 29 2.18 -4.27 -7.18
C PHE A 29 3.68 -4.08 -7.39
N THR A 30 4.03 -3.02 -8.12
CA THR A 30 5.40 -2.61 -8.34
C THR A 30 5.52 -1.11 -8.12
N ALA A 31 6.65 -0.69 -7.55
CA ALA A 31 7.03 0.71 -7.46
C ALA A 31 8.55 0.84 -7.61
N SER A 32 9.02 1.68 -8.52
CA SER A 32 10.44 1.90 -8.73
C SER A 32 10.73 3.24 -9.38
N CYS A 33 11.83 3.86 -8.96
CA CYS A 33 12.44 4.97 -9.68
C CYS A 33 13.29 4.46 -10.84
N VAL A 34 13.39 5.27 -11.89
CA VAL A 34 14.28 4.99 -13.01
C VAL A 34 15.72 5.33 -12.60
N PRO A 35 16.71 4.44 -12.83
CA PRO A 35 18.11 4.76 -12.55
C PRO A 35 18.53 6.10 -13.18
N HIS A 36 19.24 6.93 -12.42
CA HIS A 36 19.67 8.28 -12.82
C HIS A 36 18.51 9.29 -13.07
N SER A 37 17.26 8.93 -12.77
CA SER A 37 16.12 9.81 -12.98
C SER A 37 15.34 9.95 -11.69
N ALA A 38 14.85 11.17 -11.44
CA ALA A 38 13.92 11.41 -10.35
C ALA A 38 12.52 10.85 -10.66
N MET A 39 12.26 10.36 -11.89
CA MET A 39 10.95 9.80 -12.23
C MET A 39 10.77 8.40 -11.63
N CYS A 40 9.66 8.21 -10.92
CA CYS A 40 9.27 6.93 -10.36
C CYS A 40 7.89 6.51 -10.84
N PHE A 41 7.70 5.21 -10.97
CA PHE A 41 6.50 4.60 -11.53
C PHE A 41 5.90 3.62 -10.53
N TYR A 42 4.58 3.57 -10.53
CA TYR A 42 3.76 2.64 -9.78
C TYR A 42 2.86 1.88 -10.75
N SER A 43 2.69 0.58 -10.49
CA SER A 43 1.73 -0.25 -11.22
C SER A 43 1.14 -1.30 -10.29
N LEU A 44 -0.16 -1.56 -10.41
CA LEU A 44 -0.82 -2.72 -9.81
C LEU A 44 -2.08 -3.08 -10.60
N ASN A 45 -2.59 -4.28 -10.40
CA ASN A 45 -3.93 -4.65 -10.80
C ASN A 45 -4.85 -4.67 -9.56
N ALA A 46 -5.85 -3.80 -9.52
CA ALA A 46 -6.80 -3.69 -8.42
C ALA A 46 -8.00 -4.60 -8.68
N PHE A 47 -8.29 -5.50 -7.74
CA PHE A 47 -9.36 -6.48 -7.88
C PHE A 47 -10.38 -6.30 -6.75
N MET A 48 -11.69 -6.40 -7.03
CA MET A 48 -12.73 -6.33 -6.01
C MET A 48 -13.29 -7.74 -5.70
N PRO A 49 -12.91 -8.36 -4.57
CA PRO A 49 -13.35 -9.70 -4.24
C PRO A 49 -14.87 -9.76 -4.03
N GLY A 50 -15.46 -10.93 -4.33
CA GLY A 50 -16.90 -11.15 -4.18
C GLY A 50 -17.79 -10.47 -5.22
N THR A 51 -17.21 -9.91 -6.29
CA THR A 51 -17.94 -9.37 -7.43
C THR A 51 -17.76 -10.24 -8.68
N MET A 52 -18.46 -9.90 -9.76
CA MET A 52 -18.31 -10.55 -11.07
C MET A 52 -17.07 -10.07 -11.84
N ASP A 53 -16.24 -9.21 -11.24
CA ASP A 53 -14.96 -8.83 -11.80
C ASP A 53 -13.98 -10.00 -11.73
N THR A 54 -13.41 -10.40 -12.87
CA THR A 54 -12.46 -11.51 -12.96
C THR A 54 -11.08 -11.08 -13.40
N GLN A 55 -10.93 -9.87 -13.93
CA GLN A 55 -9.68 -9.37 -14.52
C GLN A 55 -9.04 -8.26 -13.69
N GLY A 56 -9.81 -7.58 -12.85
CA GLY A 56 -9.34 -6.41 -12.11
C GLY A 56 -9.15 -5.19 -13.02
N TYR A 57 -8.47 -4.19 -12.47
CA TYR A 57 -8.24 -2.89 -13.11
C TYR A 57 -6.78 -2.51 -13.02
N ASP A 58 -6.16 -2.25 -14.17
CA ASP A 58 -4.76 -1.90 -14.24
C ASP A 58 -4.57 -0.44 -13.85
N CYS A 59 -3.99 -0.24 -12.68
CA CYS A 59 -3.70 1.04 -12.07
C CYS A 59 -2.25 1.42 -12.31
N SER A 60 -2.03 2.64 -12.80
CA SER A 60 -0.68 3.19 -12.94
C SER A 60 -0.61 4.67 -12.57
N ALA A 61 0.55 5.07 -12.09
CA ALA A 61 0.87 6.46 -11.78
C ALA A 61 2.38 6.69 -11.87
N SER A 62 2.76 7.95 -12.01
CA SER A 62 4.16 8.37 -11.91
C SER A 62 4.28 9.64 -11.07
N GLY A 63 5.46 9.84 -10.50
CA GLY A 63 5.78 11.01 -9.68
C GLY A 63 7.27 11.28 -9.67
N ILE A 64 7.64 12.46 -9.18
CA ILE A 64 9.04 12.87 -9.02
C ILE A 64 9.49 12.51 -7.60
N GLY A 65 10.33 11.48 -7.48
CA GLY A 65 10.94 11.00 -6.24
C GLY A 65 12.06 11.90 -5.73
N GLY A 66 12.32 11.79 -4.43
CA GLY A 66 13.48 12.37 -3.77
C GLY A 66 14.55 11.31 -3.46
N PRO A 67 15.73 11.73 -2.96
CA PRO A 67 16.79 10.80 -2.58
C PRO A 67 16.26 9.72 -1.62
N GLY A 68 16.41 8.45 -2.00
CA GLY A 68 16.03 7.31 -1.15
C GLY A 68 14.53 7.10 -0.95
N THR A 69 13.66 7.82 -1.65
CA THR A 69 12.21 7.77 -1.42
C THR A 69 11.40 7.57 -2.69
N LEU A 70 10.32 6.81 -2.55
CA LEU A 70 9.23 6.73 -3.54
C LEU A 70 8.26 7.91 -3.30
N PRO A 71 7.84 8.65 -4.35
CA PRO A 71 7.05 9.88 -4.21
C PRO A 71 5.57 9.63 -3.94
N GLU A 72 4.90 10.57 -3.30
CA GLU A 72 3.44 10.58 -3.30
C GLU A 72 2.88 10.74 -4.71
N VAL A 73 1.75 10.09 -4.98
CA VAL A 73 0.97 10.29 -6.20
C VAL A 73 -0.51 10.42 -5.85
N LYS A 74 -1.20 11.31 -6.56
CA LYS A 74 -2.65 11.52 -6.42
C LYS A 74 -3.31 11.39 -7.78
N GLY A 75 -4.43 10.69 -7.83
CA GLY A 75 -5.23 10.53 -9.04
C GLY A 75 -4.58 9.64 -10.11
N GLY A 76 -3.83 8.61 -9.70
CA GLY A 76 -3.42 7.54 -10.61
C GLY A 76 -4.62 6.92 -11.30
N THR A 77 -4.45 6.48 -12.55
CA THR A 77 -5.57 6.00 -13.37
C THR A 77 -5.64 4.48 -13.32
N CYS A 78 -6.86 3.95 -13.14
CA CYS A 78 -7.12 2.51 -13.15
C CYS A 78 -8.05 2.11 -14.32
N LEU A 79 -7.47 1.64 -15.41
CA LEU A 79 -8.21 1.25 -16.62
C LEU A 79 -8.78 -0.18 -16.50
N PRO A 80 -9.90 -0.48 -17.18
CA PRO A 80 -10.74 0.40 -18.00
C PRO A 80 -11.86 1.10 -17.20
N SER A 81 -11.58 1.60 -15.98
CA SER A 81 -12.61 2.14 -15.08
C SER A 81 -12.35 3.58 -14.65
N SER A 82 -13.29 4.15 -13.89
CA SER A 82 -13.15 5.45 -13.21
C SER A 82 -12.47 5.35 -11.84
N ARG A 83 -11.88 4.20 -11.51
CA ARG A 83 -11.13 4.01 -10.26
C ARG A 83 -9.88 4.88 -10.26
N THR A 84 -9.52 5.34 -9.07
CA THR A 84 -8.28 6.08 -8.84
C THR A 84 -7.36 5.33 -7.89
N PHE A 85 -6.08 5.58 -8.07
CA PHE A 85 -4.99 5.04 -7.26
C PHE A 85 -4.16 6.19 -6.68
N ASP A 86 -4.00 6.21 -5.36
CA ASP A 86 -3.17 7.18 -4.67
C ASP A 86 -2.08 6.47 -3.86
N VAL A 87 -0.95 7.16 -3.69
CA VAL A 87 0.12 6.81 -2.76
C VAL A 87 0.34 8.01 -1.85
N VAL A 88 0.10 7.82 -0.56
CA VAL A 88 0.25 8.85 0.47
C VAL A 88 1.42 8.46 1.38
N ARG A 89 2.37 9.36 1.61
CA ARG A 89 3.46 9.08 2.55
C ARG A 89 3.03 9.43 3.97
N SER A 90 3.56 8.68 4.92
CA SER A 90 3.44 8.98 6.33
C SER A 90 4.77 8.70 7.02
N GLU A 91 4.85 9.00 8.32
CA GLU A 91 5.99 8.53 9.11
C GLU A 91 6.07 7.00 9.04
N GLY A 92 7.26 6.47 8.73
CA GLY A 92 7.55 5.04 8.66
C GLY A 92 7.10 4.30 7.40
N GLY A 93 6.60 4.98 6.36
CA GLY A 93 6.25 4.32 5.11
C GLY A 93 5.35 5.10 4.16
N MET A 94 4.58 4.35 3.37
CA MET A 94 3.56 4.89 2.47
C MET A 94 2.29 4.04 2.48
N THR A 95 1.16 4.65 2.20
CA THR A 95 -0.13 4.00 2.09
C THR A 95 -0.58 4.00 0.64
N VAL A 96 -0.86 2.82 0.10
CA VAL A 96 -1.54 2.65 -1.18
C VAL A 96 -3.03 2.74 -0.94
N VAL A 97 -3.73 3.54 -1.75
CA VAL A 97 -5.18 3.72 -1.68
C VAL A 97 -5.81 3.47 -3.04
N ILE A 98 -6.86 2.66 -3.08
CA ILE A 98 -7.75 2.51 -4.24
C ILE A 98 -9.10 3.10 -3.88
N SER A 99 -9.67 3.87 -4.80
CA SER A 99 -10.98 4.48 -4.66
C SER A 99 -11.83 4.22 -5.90
N VAL A 100 -13.08 3.81 -5.70
CA VAL A 100 -14.10 3.74 -6.75
C VAL A 100 -15.32 4.53 -6.32
N GLN A 101 -15.84 5.35 -7.22
CA GLN A 101 -17.13 5.99 -7.01
C GLN A 101 -18.26 4.97 -7.23
N VAL A 102 -19.09 4.75 -6.21
CA VAL A 102 -20.24 3.82 -6.26
C VAL A 102 -21.54 4.57 -6.59
N SER A 103 -21.67 5.80 -6.10
CA SER A 103 -22.75 6.72 -6.44
C SER A 103 -22.21 8.15 -6.51
N ARG A 104 -23.04 9.12 -6.90
CA ARG A 104 -22.62 10.54 -6.96
C ARG A 104 -21.97 11.05 -5.66
N LEU A 105 -22.37 10.50 -4.52
CA LEU A 105 -21.94 10.97 -3.19
C LEU A 105 -21.24 9.89 -2.37
N SER A 106 -20.94 8.72 -2.93
CA SER A 106 -20.31 7.63 -2.19
C SER A 106 -19.15 6.98 -2.93
N TYR A 107 -18.14 6.61 -2.16
CA TYR A 107 -16.94 5.94 -2.62
C TYR A 107 -16.74 4.67 -1.80
N THR A 108 -16.33 3.59 -2.46
CA THR A 108 -15.68 2.48 -1.79
C THR A 108 -14.18 2.72 -1.88
N ARG A 109 -13.51 2.70 -0.72
CA ARG A 109 -12.06 2.94 -0.63
C ARG A 109 -11.39 1.84 0.17
N GLY A 110 -10.26 1.37 -0.32
CA GLY A 110 -9.41 0.41 0.38
C GLY A 110 -7.98 0.94 0.50
N ARG A 111 -7.29 0.58 1.57
CA ARG A 111 -5.91 1.01 1.82
C ARG A 111 -5.01 -0.11 2.32
N HIS A 112 -3.72 0.02 2.04
CA HIS A 112 -2.68 -0.86 2.55
C HIS A 112 -1.45 -0.03 2.91
N PHE A 113 -0.91 -0.25 4.10
CA PHE A 113 0.30 0.42 4.56
C PHE A 113 1.53 -0.42 4.20
N ILE A 114 2.45 0.20 3.47
CA ILE A 114 3.76 -0.32 3.11
C ILE A 114 4.79 0.35 4.01
N PRO A 115 5.45 -0.40 4.91
CA PRO A 115 6.44 0.17 5.80
C PRO A 115 7.77 0.42 5.07
N ASP A 116 8.58 1.35 5.56
CA ASP A 116 9.83 1.79 4.92
C ASP A 116 10.84 0.66 4.73
N GLU A 117 10.81 -0.41 5.53
CA GLU A 117 11.70 -1.57 5.35
C GLU A 117 11.47 -2.31 4.02
N GLN A 118 10.30 -2.11 3.40
CA GLN A 118 9.97 -2.64 2.07
C GLN A 118 10.36 -1.68 0.93
N ILE A 119 10.97 -0.53 1.23
CA ILE A 119 11.43 0.46 0.25
C ILE A 119 12.96 0.55 0.37
N GLN A 120 13.67 0.17 -0.68
CA GLN A 120 15.13 0.05 -0.63
C GLN A 120 15.80 0.86 -1.74
N VAL A 121 16.98 1.39 -1.40
CA VAL A 121 17.94 1.89 -2.39
C VAL A 121 18.70 0.69 -2.93
N ILE A 122 18.56 0.45 -4.23
CA ILE A 122 19.25 -0.59 -4.94
C ILE A 122 20.53 0.00 -5.53
N SER A 123 21.67 -0.43 -5.02
CA SER A 123 22.99 0.06 -5.43
C SER A 123 23.78 -1.00 -6.21
N GLY A 124 24.61 -0.54 -7.16
CA GLY A 124 25.57 -1.41 -7.87
C GLY A 124 24.97 -2.40 -8.88
N VAL A 125 23.66 -2.33 -9.15
CA VAL A 125 22.98 -3.19 -10.13
C VAL A 125 22.98 -2.58 -11.53
N THR A 126 23.00 -1.25 -11.65
CA THR A 126 23.04 -0.56 -12.95
C THR A 126 24.28 0.34 -13.04
N PRO A 127 24.92 0.43 -14.22
CA PRO A 127 26.08 1.32 -14.39
C PRO A 127 25.70 2.81 -14.32
N THR A 128 24.40 3.11 -14.42
CA THR A 128 23.83 4.45 -14.42
C THR A 128 23.56 5.00 -13.03
N GLY A 129 23.68 4.17 -11.99
CA GLY A 129 23.56 4.58 -10.59
C GLY A 129 22.48 3.85 -9.82
N ASP A 130 22.28 4.32 -8.60
CA ASP A 130 21.37 3.75 -7.63
C ASP A 130 19.93 4.20 -7.90
N TYR A 131 18.96 3.41 -7.47
CA TYR A 131 17.54 3.73 -7.61
C TYR A 131 16.72 3.18 -6.45
N VAL A 132 15.58 3.78 -6.19
CA VAL A 132 14.68 3.37 -5.10
C VAL A 132 13.63 2.42 -5.65
N LYS A 133 13.38 1.32 -4.94
CA LYS A 133 12.43 0.30 -5.35
C LYS A 133 11.67 -0.29 -4.16
N TYR A 134 10.40 -0.61 -4.39
CA TYR A 134 9.61 -1.48 -3.51
C TYR A 134 10.03 -2.94 -3.68
N VAL A 135 10.27 -3.62 -2.55
CA VAL A 135 10.76 -5.01 -2.50
C VAL A 135 9.90 -5.92 -1.61
N GLY A 136 8.73 -5.44 -1.19
CA GLY A 136 7.78 -6.24 -0.41
C GLY A 136 6.89 -7.16 -1.27
N PRO A 137 5.86 -7.77 -0.66
CA PRO A 137 4.89 -8.60 -1.38
C PRO A 137 4.18 -7.85 -2.50
N GLU A 138 4.12 -8.43 -3.69
CA GLU A 138 3.42 -7.82 -4.84
C GLU A 138 1.89 -7.91 -4.70
N ASP A 139 1.40 -8.87 -3.91
CA ASP A 139 -0.01 -9.12 -3.70
C ASP A 139 -0.38 -8.85 -2.23
N PHE A 140 -1.39 -8.00 -2.00
CA PHE A 140 -1.84 -7.68 -0.65
C PHE A 140 -3.29 -7.19 -0.58
N PRO A 141 -3.98 -7.42 0.56
CA PRO A 141 -5.32 -6.92 0.77
C PRO A 141 -5.33 -5.41 1.04
N LEU A 142 -6.34 -4.74 0.51
CA LEU A 142 -6.67 -3.34 0.76
C LEU A 142 -7.94 -3.28 1.63
N GLU A 143 -7.77 -2.83 2.86
CA GLU A 143 -8.83 -2.79 3.87
C GLU A 143 -9.67 -1.54 3.74
N ALA A 144 -10.98 -1.68 3.95
CA ALA A 144 -11.92 -0.58 3.95
C ALA A 144 -11.48 0.50 4.95
N PHE A 145 -11.60 1.75 4.53
CA PHE A 145 -11.48 2.87 5.45
C PHE A 145 -12.53 3.93 5.16
N TYR A 146 -12.90 4.63 6.22
CA TYR A 146 -13.89 5.71 6.22
C TYR A 146 -13.21 6.93 6.83
N GLU A 147 -13.35 8.08 6.17
CA GLU A 147 -12.91 9.38 6.71
C GLU A 147 -14.03 10.00 7.55
#